data_AF-A0A820S3K5-F1
#
_entry.id   AF-A0A820S3K5-F1
#
_cell.length_a   1.000
_cell.length_b   1.000
_cell.length_c   1.000
_cell.angle_alpha   90.00
_cell.angle_beta   90.00
_cell.angle_gamma   90.00
#
_symmetry.space_group_name_H-M   'P 1'
#
loop_
_entity.id
_entity.type
_entity.pdbx_description
1 polymer ?
#
loop_
_entity_poly.entity_id
_entity_poly.type
_entity_poly.pdbx_seq_one_letter_code
_entity_poly.pdbx_strand_id
1 'polypeptide(L)'
;DIRRVQFRIFKYLGSLGNRINHYLIDDTSNYLIKEAVAWDNENHLTFNVPFDDIKPIIHLDIFLPRIVDLALHSSDRQTKITACELLQSIMLYMIGKSANNRSNAA
;
A
#
# COMPACT_ATOMS: atom_id res chain seq x y z
N ASP A 1 22.39 15.60 -10.78
CA ASP A 1 21.24 15.39 -11.68
C ASP A 1 20.96 13.89 -11.82
N ILE A 2 19.77 13.46 -11.39
CA ILE A 2 19.34 12.06 -11.42
C ILE A 2 19.39 11.47 -12.84
N ARG A 3 19.09 12.29 -13.86
CA ARG A 3 19.08 11.87 -15.27
C ARG A 3 20.46 11.45 -15.73
N ARG A 4 21.50 12.20 -15.33
CA ARG A 4 22.89 11.88 -15.66
C ARG A 4 23.34 10.57 -15.01
N VAL A 5 22.89 10.29 -13.79
CA VAL A 5 23.18 9.04 -13.09
C VAL A 5 22.44 7.87 -13.77
N GLN A 6 21.16 8.02 -14.04
CA GLN A 6 20.34 7.03 -14.76
C GLN A 6 20.94 6.69 -16.12
N PHE A 7 21.43 7.68 -16.88
CA PHE A 7 22.07 7.45 -18.17
C PHE A 7 23.39 6.69 -18.07
N ARG A 8 24.18 6.93 -17.01
CA ARG A 8 25.41 6.16 -16.76
C ARG A 8 25.09 4.71 -16.38
N ILE A 9 24.08 4.49 -15.55
CA ILE A 9 23.60 3.15 -15.19
C ILE A 9 23.13 2.44 -16.46
N PHE A 10 22.33 3.10 -17.30
CA PHE A 10 21.83 2.53 -18.55
C PHE A 10 22.97 2.09 -19.49
N LYS A 11 23.96 2.96 -19.72
CA LYS A 11 25.14 2.61 -20.54
C LYS A 11 25.92 1.43 -19.97
N TYR A 12 26.09 1.38 -18.64
CA TYR A 12 26.78 0.30 -17.96
C TYR A 12 26.03 -1.03 -18.14
N LEU A 13 24.73 -1.06 -17.88
CA LEU A 13 23.88 -2.24 -18.11
C LEU A 13 23.89 -2.67 -19.59
N GLY A 14 23.90 -1.72 -20.54
CA GLY A 14 24.04 -2.01 -21.97
C GLY A 14 25.37 -2.68 -22.32
N SER A 15 26.46 -2.33 -21.64
CA SER A 15 27.79 -2.93 -21.87
C SER A 15 27.95 -4.35 -21.29
N LEU A 16 27.16 -4.74 -20.30
CA LEU A 16 27.22 -6.05 -19.64
C LEU A 16 26.57 -7.18 -20.48
N GLY A 17 25.71 -6.84 -21.43
CA GLY A 17 25.04 -7.80 -22.30
C GLY A 17 23.95 -8.65 -21.61
N ASN A 18 23.24 -9.45 -22.42
CA ASN A 18 22.02 -10.16 -21.98
C ASN A 18 22.26 -11.23 -20.89
N ARG A 19 23.43 -11.88 -20.91
CA ARG A 19 23.76 -12.98 -19.99
C ARG A 19 23.86 -12.55 -18.53
N ILE A 20 24.10 -11.27 -18.24
CA ILE A 20 24.23 -10.74 -16.88
C ILE A 20 22.97 -9.93 -16.51
N ASN A 21 22.36 -9.24 -17.47
CA ASN A 21 21.21 -8.38 -17.20
C ASN A 21 19.95 -9.14 -16.72
N HIS A 22 19.80 -10.44 -17.01
CA HIS A 22 18.64 -11.22 -16.54
C HIS A 22 18.54 -11.31 -15.01
N TYR A 23 19.68 -11.24 -14.29
CA TYR A 23 19.70 -11.25 -12.83
C TYR A 23 19.02 -10.02 -12.19
N LEU A 24 18.91 -8.90 -12.92
CA LEU A 24 18.20 -7.72 -12.42
C LEU A 24 16.70 -7.97 -12.27
N ILE A 25 16.11 -8.80 -13.12
CA ILE A 25 14.66 -9.03 -13.15
C ILE A 25 14.26 -9.97 -12.02
N ASP A 26 15.06 -11.01 -11.77
CA ASP A 26 14.78 -12.06 -10.78
C ASP A 26 14.62 -11.51 -9.35
N ASP A 27 15.52 -10.60 -8.94
CA ASP A 27 15.41 -9.92 -7.64
C ASP A 27 14.17 -9.03 -7.55
N THR A 28 13.80 -8.37 -8.65
CA THR A 28 12.65 -7.47 -8.68
C THR A 28 11.34 -8.24 -8.54
N SER A 29 11.22 -9.42 -9.18
CA SER A 29 10.02 -10.26 -9.04
C SER A 29 9.78 -10.69 -7.60
N ASN A 30 10.83 -11.08 -6.87
CA ASN A 30 10.69 -11.53 -5.48
C ASN A 30 10.22 -10.42 -4.55
N TYR A 31 10.63 -9.17 -4.80
CA TYR A 31 10.15 -8.01 -4.06
C TYR A 31 8.67 -7.73 -4.38
N LEU A 32 8.32 -7.67 -5.66
CA LEU A 32 6.95 -7.35 -6.10
C LEU A 32 5.93 -8.40 -5.63
N ILE A 33 6.31 -9.68 -5.61
CA ILE A 33 5.45 -10.76 -5.10
C ILE A 33 5.10 -10.52 -3.63
N LYS A 34 6.04 -10.05 -2.80
CA LYS A 34 5.78 -9.77 -1.38
C LYS A 34 4.84 -8.60 -1.17
N GLU A 35 4.93 -7.55 -1.99
CA GLU A 35 4.01 -6.41 -1.92
C GLU A 35 2.63 -6.71 -2.53
N ALA A 36 2.55 -7.66 -3.46
CA ALA A 36 1.30 -8.05 -4.12
C ALA A 36 0.42 -9.02 -3.31
N VAL A 37 0.89 -9.47 -2.14
CA VAL A 37 0.13 -10.38 -1.27
C VAL A 37 -0.86 -9.58 -0.43
N ALA A 38 -2.14 -9.95 -0.52
CA ALA A 38 -3.17 -9.37 0.32
C ALA A 38 -2.89 -9.65 1.80
N TRP A 39 -3.13 -8.66 2.65
CA TRP A 39 -2.92 -8.80 4.11
C TRP A 39 -3.93 -9.72 4.77
N ASP A 40 -5.11 -9.83 4.17
CA ASP A 40 -6.14 -10.78 4.54
C ASP A 40 -6.88 -11.25 3.28
N ASN A 41 -7.45 -12.45 3.32
CA ASN A 41 -8.26 -13.01 2.24
C ASN A 41 -9.73 -12.55 2.32
N GLU A 42 -10.16 -12.06 3.48
CA GLU A 42 -11.51 -11.54 3.71
C GLU A 42 -11.52 -10.04 3.97
N ASN A 43 -12.59 -9.36 3.55
CA ASN A 43 -12.75 -7.91 3.78
C ASN A 43 -13.45 -7.65 5.10
N HIS A 44 -12.69 -7.37 6.16
CA HIS A 44 -13.22 -7.12 7.50
C HIS A 44 -13.65 -5.65 7.71
N LEU A 45 -13.05 -4.70 7.00
CA LEU A 45 -13.27 -3.26 7.16
C LEU A 45 -14.22 -2.69 6.11
N THR A 46 -15.44 -3.22 6.04
CA THR A 46 -16.55 -2.54 5.35
C THR A 46 -16.94 -1.23 6.05
N PHE A 47 -17.06 -0.15 5.28
CA PHE A 47 -17.51 1.17 5.69
C PHE A 47 -18.68 1.62 4.82
N ASN A 48 -19.82 1.91 5.45
CA ASN A 48 -21.01 2.41 4.76
C ASN A 48 -20.94 3.93 4.68
N VAL A 49 -20.82 4.47 3.48
CA VAL A 49 -20.74 5.92 3.30
C VAL A 49 -22.14 6.51 3.46
N PRO A 50 -22.32 7.54 4.32
CA PRO A 50 -23.62 8.13 4.56
C PRO A 50 -23.91 9.23 3.52
N PHE A 51 -24.28 8.85 2.28
CA PHE A 51 -24.94 9.81 1.38
C PHE A 51 -26.44 9.82 1.64
N ASP A 52 -27.09 10.92 1.23
CA ASP A 52 -28.52 11.15 1.49
C ASP A 52 -29.41 10.09 0.83
N ASP A 53 -29.11 9.72 -0.41
CA ASP A 53 -29.97 8.82 -1.21
C ASP A 53 -29.39 7.41 -1.39
N ILE A 54 -28.07 7.23 -1.20
CA ILE A 54 -27.36 5.98 -1.47
C ILE A 54 -26.41 5.65 -0.32
N LYS A 55 -26.31 4.38 0.06
CA LYS A 55 -25.37 3.91 1.08
C LYS A 55 -24.34 2.95 0.47
N PRO A 56 -23.35 3.46 -0.29
CA PRO A 56 -22.35 2.58 -0.88
C PRO A 56 -21.44 2.01 0.22
N ILE A 57 -21.02 0.76 0.02
CA ILE A 57 -20.13 0.05 0.91
C ILE A 57 -18.73 0.11 0.31
N ILE A 58 -17.79 0.66 1.08
CA ILE A 58 -16.37 0.69 0.72
C ILE A 58 -15.63 -0.31 1.60
N HIS A 59 -14.78 -1.16 1.00
CA HIS A 59 -13.84 -2.00 1.73
C HIS A 59 -12.56 -1.22 1.96
N LEU A 60 -12.22 -0.94 3.22
CA LEU A 60 -11.03 -0.17 3.55
C LEU A 60 -9.76 -1.03 3.60
N ASP A 61 -9.90 -2.36 3.73
CA ASP A 61 -8.80 -3.32 3.86
C ASP A 61 -7.80 -3.21 2.70
N ILE A 62 -8.31 -3.04 1.48
CA ILE A 62 -7.52 -2.98 0.25
C ILE A 62 -6.57 -1.76 0.19
N PHE A 63 -6.85 -0.70 0.95
CA PHE A 63 -6.02 0.51 0.95
C PHE A 63 -4.91 0.47 1.98
N LEU A 64 -5.02 -0.39 3.00
CA LEU A 64 -4.09 -0.44 4.13
C LEU A 64 -2.62 -0.59 3.72
N PRO A 65 -2.23 -1.51 2.81
CA PRO A 65 -0.83 -1.67 2.44
C PRO A 65 -0.23 -0.38 1.87
N ARG A 66 -0.98 0.31 1.00
CA ARG A 66 -0.51 1.54 0.37
C ARG A 66 -0.50 2.73 1.33
N ILE A 67 -1.49 2.83 2.22
CA ILE A 67 -1.53 3.88 3.24
C ILE A 67 -0.33 3.76 4.18
N VAL A 68 0.00 2.55 4.63
CA VAL A 68 1.17 2.30 5.50
C VAL A 68 2.47 2.60 4.77
N ASP A 69 2.60 2.19 3.51
CA ASP A 69 3.78 2.51 2.70
C ASP A 69 3.97 4.03 2.54
N LEU A 70 2.91 4.79 2.24
CA LEU A 70 2.96 6.25 2.18
C LEU A 70 3.29 6.90 3.53
N ALA A 71 2.73 6.39 4.62
CA ALA A 71 2.99 6.90 5.96
C ALA A 71 4.46 6.68 6.39
N LEU A 72 5.11 5.61 5.92
CA LEU A 72 6.51 5.30 6.24
C LEU A 72 7.49 6.00 5.29
N HIS A 73 7.26 5.86 3.98
CA HIS A 73 8.26 6.11 2.94
C HIS A 73 8.00 7.35 2.06
N SER A 74 6.86 8.04 2.20
CA SER A 74 6.59 9.24 1.39
C SER A 74 7.66 10.32 1.62
N SER A 75 8.23 10.82 0.53
CA SER A 75 9.17 11.93 0.51
C SER A 75 8.47 13.29 0.63
N ASP A 76 7.22 13.39 0.19
CA ASP A 76 6.39 14.57 0.37
C ASP A 76 5.78 14.59 1.79
N ARG A 77 6.00 15.69 2.51
CA ARG A 77 5.59 15.85 3.90
C ARG A 77 4.07 15.87 4.03
N GLN A 78 3.37 16.54 3.11
CA GLN A 78 1.92 16.66 3.18
C GLN A 78 1.28 15.28 3.01
N THR A 79 1.67 14.55 1.97
CA THR A 79 1.22 13.18 1.71
C THR A 79 1.52 12.26 2.91
N LYS A 80 2.70 12.36 3.51
CA LYS A 80 3.09 11.54 4.66
C LYS A 80 2.17 11.78 5.87
N ILE A 81 1.89 13.05 6.19
CA ILE A 81 1.03 13.42 7.33
C ILE A 81 -0.40 12.97 7.09
N THR A 82 -0.95 13.23 5.90
CA THR A 82 -2.31 12.79 5.56
C THR A 82 -2.45 11.27 5.59
N ALA A 83 -1.44 10.52 5.15
CA ALA A 83 -1.42 9.06 5.28
C ALA A 83 -1.41 8.60 6.74
N CYS A 84 -0.62 9.25 7.61
CA CYS A 84 -0.62 8.96 9.05
C CYS A 84 -1.97 9.24 9.71
N GLU A 85 -2.58 10.38 9.42
CA GLU A 85 -3.90 10.76 9.96
C GLU A 85 -4.98 9.77 9.51
N LEU A 86 -4.98 9.42 8.22
CA LEU A 86 -5.90 8.43 7.67
C LEU A 86 -5.71 7.06 8.30
N LEU A 87 -4.46 6.60 8.44
CA LEU A 87 -4.14 5.34 9.10
C LEU A 87 -4.66 5.31 10.54
N GLN A 88 -4.48 6.40 11.27
CA GLN A 88 -4.98 6.55 12.64
C GLN A 88 -6.51 6.46 12.69
N SER A 89 -7.21 7.14 11.79
CA SER A 89 -8.68 7.07 11.71
C SER A 89 -9.17 5.65 11.39
N ILE A 90 -8.52 4.94 10.47
CA ILE A 90 -8.86 3.55 10.12
C ILE A 90 -8.61 2.63 11.32
N MET A 91 -7.52 2.82 12.06
CA MET A 91 -7.24 2.03 13.26
C MET A 91 -8.33 2.21 14.33
N LEU A 92 -8.73 3.46 14.60
CA LEU A 92 -9.82 3.75 15.52
C LEU A 92 -11.14 3.09 15.07
N TYR A 93 -11.44 3.16 13.77
CA TYR A 93 -12.61 2.52 13.20
C TYR A 93 -12.58 0.99 13.35
N MET A 94 -11.45 0.36 13.04
CA MET A 94 -11.22 -1.09 13.17
C MET A 94 -11.44 -1.56 14.61
N ILE A 95 -10.88 -0.85 15.59
CA ILE A 95 -11.06 -1.15 17.02
C ILE A 95 -12.54 -1.03 17.40
N GLY A 96 -13.19 0.07 17.02
CA GLY A 96 -14.61 0.30 17.31
C GLY A 96 -15.52 -0.78 16.71
N LYS A 97 -15.29 -1.15 15.46
CA LYS A 97 -16.03 -2.23 14.78
C LYS A 97 -15.81 -3.59 15.44
N SER A 98 -14.59 -3.89 15.84
CA SER A 98 -14.24 -5.15 16.53
C SER A 98 -14.92 -5.25 17.90
N ALA A 99 -15.00 -4.14 18.65
CA ALA A 99 -15.71 -4.09 19.92
C ALA A 99 -17.23 -4.30 19.75
N ASN A 100 -17.83 -3.65 18.74
CA ASN A 100 -19.27 -3.78 18.45
C ASN A 100 -19.65 -5.19 17.96
N ASN A 101 -18.81 -5.84 17.15
CA ASN A 101 -19.06 -7.22 16.73
C ASN A 101 -19.02 -8.19 17.91
N ARG A 102 -18.18 -7.94 18.93
CA ARG A 102 -18.16 -8.76 20.15
C ARG A 102 -19.42 -8.59 20.99
N SER A 103 -19.98 -7.38 21.11
CA SER A 103 -21.22 -7.16 21.86
C SER A 103 -22.45 -7.77 21.20
N ASN A 104 -22.45 -7.92 19.87
CA ASN A 104 -23.56 -8.57 19.15
C ASN A 104 -23.50 -10.11 19.19
N ALA A 105 -22.37 -10.69 19.63
CA ALA A 105 -22.16 -12.13 19.71
C ALA A 105 -22.28 -12.69 21.15
N ALA A 106 -22.43 -11.83 22.15
CA ALA A 106 -22.65 -12.15 23.56
C ALA A 106 -24.13 -11.96 23.93
#